data_AF-A0A3D3QLZ4-F1
#
_entry.id   AF-A0A3D3QLZ4-F1
#
_cell.length_a   1.000
_cell.length_b   1.000
_cell.length_c   1.000
_cell.angle_alpha   90.00
_cell.angle_beta   90.00
_cell.angle_gamma   90.00
#
_symmetry.space_group_name_H-M   'P 1'
#
loop_
_entity.id
_entity.type
_entity.pdbx_description
1 polymer ?
#
loop_
_entity_poly.entity_id
_entity_poly.type
_entity_poly.pdbx_seq_one_letter_code
_entity_poly.pdbx_strand_id
1 'polypeptide(L)'
;MRSKCVRSVRRARVRGGFADREACAYARAMHPFAIVRKTSALILALVFLVPQGAQGQRIQRIPASLIQEVMPRADRFTDPQGDPPVISAFEVLPDGSEDLIGYVFLTSDLPPEQYGYSGPIEALIGMRTDGTLTGVRVTDYFESYMQSMGDFLRTPGFQEQFSEKHIGDPFQLWNDIDGISRVSISVRALSRGVRDAARRVANAHALIDGPSATATEVVDPVGMSWFDLRQSGIVQRFEVTEPGEGSAGIGLAFVENDRLGNYFLGEQLYARAQRSAERRGGADNLMLYAIDGSRLRLFRQQGWSIEQDGDTIQIDSRNVISMGLPSGGIVSGEATLIGIMLVDSLLDTARPFRFVYDLDDLGIHSVEYRSLEARRSAAEAAAAAEAEALALAEPQELVEPDVESKTLADRTGLSEDRPKIPSKEELEVPLTEEGASATDQGFDSVDVADAELGAEAIAVPEFVLTEDESLLQRTLAGVSWRRLAMMALVLVLGS
;
A
#
# COMPACT_ATOMS: atom_id res chain seq x y z
N MET A 1 18.89 53.48 -60.84
CA MET A 1 19.10 53.08 -62.24
C MET A 1 17.76 53.01 -62.95
N ARG A 2 17.64 53.75 -64.08
CA ARG A 2 16.64 53.69 -65.18
C ARG A 2 15.13 53.68 -64.79
N SER A 3 14.31 54.73 -64.94
CA SER A 3 13.93 55.60 -66.08
C SER A 3 12.88 55.02 -67.06
N LYS A 4 11.75 55.76 -67.18
CA LYS A 4 10.79 55.90 -68.32
C LYS A 4 9.73 54.78 -68.46
N CYS A 5 8.46 55.00 -68.85
CA CYS A 5 7.83 55.90 -69.84
C CYS A 5 6.35 56.18 -69.39
N VAL A 6 5.72 57.37 -69.50
CA VAL A 6 5.36 58.18 -70.71
C VAL A 6 4.38 57.38 -71.60
N ARG A 7 3.19 57.79 -72.08
CA ARG A 7 2.45 59.04 -72.37
C ARG A 7 1.00 58.56 -72.66
N SER A 8 -0.07 59.18 -72.16
CA SER A 8 -0.75 60.38 -72.69
C SER A 8 -1.72 60.18 -73.87
N VAL A 9 -2.85 60.90 -73.75
CA VAL A 9 -3.57 61.66 -74.81
C VAL A 9 -4.84 61.05 -75.40
N ARG A 10 -5.96 61.67 -74.97
CA ARG A 10 -7.10 62.24 -75.72
C ARG A 10 -7.92 61.28 -76.60
N ARG A 11 -9.25 61.34 -76.68
CA ARG A 11 -10.11 62.55 -76.81
C ARG A 11 -11.58 62.12 -76.80
N ALA A 12 -12.46 63.08 -76.47
CA ALA A 12 -13.82 63.28 -77.01
C ALA A 12 -14.93 62.33 -76.50
N ARG A 13 -16.18 62.75 -76.25
CA ARG A 13 -16.87 64.06 -76.18
C ARG A 13 -18.35 63.73 -75.83
N VAL A 14 -19.03 64.70 -75.19
CA VAL A 14 -20.49 64.98 -75.25
C VAL A 14 -21.43 64.31 -74.22
N ARG A 15 -21.93 65.20 -73.35
CA ARG A 15 -23.28 65.36 -72.74
C ARG A 15 -23.94 64.19 -72.00
N GLY A 16 -24.07 64.40 -70.69
CA GLY A 16 -25.33 64.94 -70.15
C GLY A 16 -26.17 63.99 -69.29
N GLY A 17 -26.23 64.30 -68.00
CA GLY A 17 -27.44 64.11 -67.18
C GLY A 17 -27.41 62.93 -66.19
N PHE A 18 -27.90 63.23 -64.99
CA PHE A 18 -28.25 62.33 -63.88
C PHE A 18 -27.06 61.78 -63.07
N ALA A 19 -26.71 62.42 -61.94
CA ALA A 19 -27.36 62.32 -60.64
C ALA A 19 -27.07 60.98 -59.93
N ASP A 20 -26.44 61.10 -58.77
CA ASP A 20 -26.47 60.18 -57.63
C ASP A 20 -26.27 58.69 -57.87
N ARG A 21 -25.06 58.22 -57.57
CA ARG A 21 -24.72 57.14 -56.62
C ARG A 21 -23.22 56.83 -56.77
N GLU A 22 -22.62 56.25 -55.73
CA GLU A 22 -21.24 55.71 -55.68
C GLU A 22 -20.11 56.59 -55.10
N ALA A 23 -20.40 57.40 -54.08
CA ALA A 23 -19.35 57.95 -53.22
C ALA A 23 -19.69 57.80 -51.72
N CYS A 24 -20.07 56.59 -51.28
CA CYS A 24 -20.17 56.28 -49.84
C CYS A 24 -20.29 54.77 -49.57
N ALA A 25 -19.22 53.99 -49.79
CA ALA A 25 -19.22 52.59 -49.35
C ALA A 25 -17.80 51.99 -49.23
N TYR A 26 -16.85 52.64 -48.55
CA TYR A 26 -15.56 51.98 -48.26
C TYR A 26 -14.91 52.36 -46.91
N ALA A 27 -15.71 52.77 -45.91
CA ALA A 27 -15.17 53.18 -44.60
C ALA A 27 -15.98 52.67 -43.38
N ARG A 28 -16.71 51.55 -43.49
CA ARG A 28 -17.46 50.97 -42.35
C ARG A 28 -17.39 49.43 -42.27
N ALA A 29 -16.25 48.84 -42.60
CA ALA A 29 -16.06 47.38 -42.50
C ALA A 29 -14.80 46.97 -41.71
N MET A 30 -14.34 47.79 -40.75
CA MET A 30 -13.16 47.48 -39.92
C MET A 30 -13.38 47.61 -38.40
N HIS A 31 -14.61 47.83 -37.93
CA HIS A 31 -14.89 47.96 -36.51
C HIS A 31 -15.49 46.73 -35.78
N PRO A 32 -16.18 45.74 -36.41
CA PRO A 32 -16.73 44.63 -35.64
C PRO A 32 -15.65 43.59 -35.24
N PHE A 33 -14.65 43.35 -36.09
CA PHE A 33 -13.58 42.38 -35.80
C PHE A 33 -12.63 42.82 -34.69
N ALA A 34 -12.39 44.13 -34.55
CA ALA A 34 -11.52 44.66 -33.50
C ALA A 34 -12.16 44.57 -32.11
N ILE A 35 -13.50 44.66 -32.02
CA ILE A 35 -14.23 44.54 -30.75
C ILE A 35 -14.30 43.06 -30.32
N VAL A 36 -14.56 42.14 -31.27
CA VAL A 36 -14.60 40.69 -31.00
C VAL A 36 -13.22 40.13 -30.61
N ARG A 37 -12.12 40.61 -31.22
CA ARG A 37 -10.76 40.24 -30.80
C ARG A 37 -10.43 40.76 -29.39
N LYS A 38 -10.88 41.96 -29.03
CA LYS A 38 -10.63 42.55 -27.71
C LYS A 38 -11.42 41.85 -26.60
N THR A 39 -12.68 41.45 -26.85
CA THR A 39 -13.47 40.68 -25.87
C THR A 39 -12.95 39.25 -25.72
N SER A 40 -12.52 38.61 -26.81
CA SER A 40 -11.93 37.26 -26.75
C SER A 40 -10.59 37.24 -26.02
N ALA A 41 -9.74 38.25 -26.24
CA ALA A 41 -8.49 38.42 -25.49
C ALA A 41 -8.72 38.74 -24.01
N LEU A 42 -9.77 39.50 -23.68
CA LEU A 42 -10.15 39.79 -22.30
C LEU A 42 -10.66 38.53 -21.58
N ILE A 43 -11.49 37.70 -22.24
CA ILE A 43 -11.98 36.43 -21.66
C ILE A 43 -10.83 35.44 -21.48
N LEU A 44 -9.94 35.32 -22.48
CA LEU A 44 -8.76 34.46 -22.38
C LEU A 44 -7.81 34.93 -21.27
N ALA A 45 -7.59 36.24 -21.14
CA ALA A 45 -6.81 36.81 -20.05
C ALA A 45 -7.49 36.62 -18.68
N LEU A 46 -8.83 36.67 -18.61
CA LEU A 46 -9.58 36.38 -17.38
C LEU A 46 -9.46 34.91 -16.96
N VAL A 47 -9.46 33.99 -17.93
CA VAL A 47 -9.28 32.54 -17.70
C VAL A 47 -7.85 32.23 -17.23
N PHE A 48 -6.84 32.96 -17.73
CA PHE A 48 -5.46 32.87 -17.23
C PHE A 48 -5.23 33.59 -15.88
N LEU A 49 -6.10 34.53 -15.50
CA LEU A 49 -6.08 35.16 -14.17
C LEU A 49 -6.74 34.30 -13.09
N VAL A 50 -7.45 33.22 -13.44
CA VAL A 50 -7.91 32.24 -12.45
C VAL A 50 -6.68 31.46 -11.99
N PRO A 51 -6.28 31.55 -10.71
CA PRO A 51 -5.17 30.77 -10.20
C PRO A 51 -5.44 29.28 -10.44
N GLN A 52 -4.67 28.66 -11.32
CA GLN A 52 -4.73 27.22 -11.62
C GLN A 52 -4.28 26.34 -10.43
N GLY A 53 -3.92 26.96 -9.30
CA GLY A 53 -3.31 26.30 -8.13
C GLY A 53 -4.20 26.25 -6.88
N ALA A 54 -5.52 26.46 -6.98
CA ALA A 54 -6.42 26.33 -5.85
C ALA A 54 -7.45 25.21 -6.09
N GLN A 55 -6.99 23.96 -6.11
CA GLN A 55 -7.83 22.90 -5.55
C GLN A 55 -7.88 23.21 -4.05
N GLY A 56 -8.87 23.99 -3.61
CA GLY A 56 -9.05 24.25 -2.18
C GLY A 56 -9.17 22.91 -1.47
N GLN A 57 -8.23 22.64 -0.55
CA GLN A 57 -8.15 21.38 0.21
C GLN A 57 -9.55 21.03 0.69
N ARG A 58 -10.05 19.85 0.29
CA ARG A 58 -11.45 19.51 0.48
C ARG A 58 -11.80 19.36 1.96
N ILE A 59 -10.83 18.92 2.76
CA ILE A 59 -10.93 18.84 4.21
C ILE A 59 -11.33 20.16 4.89
N GLN A 60 -10.96 21.32 4.33
CA GLN A 60 -11.35 22.63 4.89
C GLN A 60 -12.87 22.89 4.81
N ARG A 61 -13.59 22.15 3.97
CA ARG A 61 -15.05 22.27 3.81
C ARG A 61 -15.83 21.36 4.78
N ILE A 62 -15.13 20.49 5.51
CA ILE A 62 -15.77 19.55 6.43
C ILE A 62 -16.23 20.29 7.69
N PRO A 63 -17.50 20.13 8.12
CA PRO A 63 -17.99 20.78 9.33
C PRO A 63 -17.27 20.23 10.56
N ALA A 64 -16.98 21.11 11.53
CA ALA A 64 -16.32 20.75 12.79
C ALA A 64 -17.04 19.64 13.57
N SER A 65 -18.36 19.51 13.41
CA SER A 65 -19.12 18.42 14.03
C SER A 65 -18.72 17.03 13.53
N LEU A 66 -18.41 16.88 12.23
CA LEU A 66 -17.94 15.59 11.68
C LEU A 66 -16.50 15.30 12.09
N ILE A 67 -15.66 16.34 12.21
CA ILE A 67 -14.30 16.22 12.73
C ILE A 67 -14.31 15.73 14.18
N GLN A 68 -15.18 16.31 15.02
CA GLN A 68 -15.38 15.84 16.40
C GLN A 68 -15.93 14.40 16.43
N GLU A 69 -16.82 14.02 15.51
CA GLU A 69 -17.40 12.68 15.49
C GLU A 69 -16.37 11.59 15.22
N VAL A 70 -15.40 11.85 14.32
CA VAL A 70 -14.31 10.88 14.05
C VAL A 70 -13.20 10.92 15.10
N MET A 71 -13.04 12.02 15.84
CA MET A 71 -12.06 12.16 16.94
C MET A 71 -12.74 12.68 18.21
N PRO A 72 -13.61 11.87 18.85
CA PRO A 72 -14.47 12.36 19.95
C PRO A 72 -13.71 12.74 21.22
N ARG A 73 -12.50 12.20 21.42
CA ARG A 73 -11.65 12.46 22.59
C ARG A 73 -10.83 13.75 22.49
N ALA A 74 -10.81 14.41 21.34
CA ALA A 74 -10.04 15.63 21.16
C ALA A 74 -10.80 16.85 21.70
N ASP A 75 -10.06 17.70 22.41
CA ASP A 75 -10.54 18.98 22.92
C ASP A 75 -10.22 20.13 21.95
N ARG A 76 -9.14 19.99 21.17
CA ARG A 76 -8.68 21.02 20.21
C ARG A 76 -8.26 20.39 18.88
N PHE A 77 -8.54 21.10 17.80
CA PHE A 77 -8.09 20.78 16.44
C PHE A 77 -7.29 21.94 15.84
N THR A 78 -6.35 21.61 14.96
CA THR A 78 -5.64 22.62 14.14
C THR A 78 -6.32 22.83 12.79
N ASP A 79 -5.90 23.86 12.07
CA ASP A 79 -6.16 23.91 10.63
C ASP A 79 -5.40 22.79 9.89
N PRO A 80 -5.88 22.36 8.71
CA PRO A 80 -5.19 21.37 7.88
C PRO A 80 -3.78 21.82 7.50
N GLN A 81 -2.78 20.97 7.78
CA GLN A 81 -1.36 21.24 7.55
C GLN A 81 -0.65 19.98 7.02
N GLY A 82 0.53 20.18 6.40
CA GLY A 82 1.34 19.09 5.87
C GLY A 82 1.01 18.67 4.43
N ASP A 83 1.75 17.68 3.95
CA ASP A 83 1.54 16.99 2.68
C ASP A 83 1.72 15.48 2.92
N PRO A 84 0.64 14.66 2.96
CA PRO A 84 -0.75 15.03 2.71
C PRO A 84 -1.35 15.94 3.79
N PRO A 85 -2.40 16.72 3.49
CA PRO A 85 -2.99 17.64 4.46
C PRO A 85 -3.76 16.89 5.56
N VAL A 86 -3.43 17.19 6.81
CA VAL A 86 -4.04 16.59 8.00
C VAL A 86 -4.43 17.65 9.03
N ILE A 87 -5.49 17.39 9.78
CA ILE A 87 -5.88 18.14 10.98
C ILE A 87 -5.32 17.39 12.18
N SER A 88 -4.48 18.03 12.99
CA SER A 88 -4.00 17.45 14.25
C SER A 88 -5.02 17.64 15.35
N ALA A 89 -5.23 16.59 16.15
CA ALA A 89 -6.22 16.54 17.22
C ALA A 89 -5.51 16.37 18.57
N PHE A 90 -5.83 17.24 19.53
CA PHE A 90 -5.16 17.31 20.83
C PHE A 90 -6.14 17.09 21.99
N GLU A 91 -5.69 16.39 23.02
CA GLU A 91 -6.34 16.31 24.34
C GLU A 91 -5.67 17.31 25.28
N VAL A 92 -6.46 18.08 26.03
CA VAL A 92 -5.93 19.04 27.00
C VAL A 92 -5.82 18.34 28.35
N LEU A 93 -4.58 18.13 28.80
CA LEU A 93 -4.28 17.47 30.07
C LEU A 93 -4.67 18.36 31.27
N PRO A 94 -4.86 17.78 32.47
CA PRO A 94 -5.25 18.54 33.66
C PRO A 94 -4.30 19.67 34.08
N ASP A 95 -3.03 19.60 33.65
CA ASP A 95 -2.01 20.62 33.87
C ASP A 95 -2.03 21.75 32.81
N GLY A 96 -2.93 21.67 31.83
CA GLY A 96 -3.09 22.61 30.73
C GLY A 96 -2.14 22.38 29.55
N SER A 97 -1.32 21.33 29.58
CA SER A 97 -0.53 20.92 28.42
C SER A 97 -1.40 20.23 27.36
N GLU A 98 -0.99 20.30 26.10
CA GLU A 98 -1.69 19.66 24.98
C GLU A 98 -0.93 18.40 24.57
N ASP A 99 -1.63 17.26 24.58
CA ASP A 99 -1.11 15.99 24.07
C ASP A 99 -1.68 15.70 22.69
N LEU A 100 -0.82 15.32 21.74
CA LEU A 100 -1.24 14.98 20.39
C LEU A 100 -1.78 13.56 20.38
N ILE A 101 -3.11 13.42 20.28
CA ILE A 101 -3.77 12.11 20.35
C ILE A 101 -4.02 11.50 18.97
N GLY A 102 -3.94 12.28 17.88
CA GLY A 102 -4.10 11.76 16.53
C GLY A 102 -4.33 12.80 15.44
N TYR A 103 -4.82 12.31 14.31
CA TYR A 103 -4.99 13.06 13.06
C TYR A 103 -6.34 12.79 12.43
N VAL A 104 -6.87 13.80 11.75
CA VAL A 104 -8.06 13.72 10.90
C VAL A 104 -7.69 14.10 9.47
N PHE A 105 -8.10 13.29 8.50
CA PHE A 105 -7.78 13.49 7.10
C PHE A 105 -8.90 12.99 6.19
N LEU A 106 -8.86 13.39 4.92
CA LEU A 106 -9.90 13.11 3.94
C LEU A 106 -9.32 12.35 2.75
N THR A 107 -9.92 11.22 2.36
CA THR A 107 -9.36 10.36 1.31
C THR A 107 -9.18 11.08 -0.05
N SER A 108 -10.01 12.07 -0.37
CA SER A 108 -9.91 12.84 -1.62
C SER A 108 -8.74 13.81 -1.69
N ASP A 109 -8.15 14.16 -0.55
CA ASP A 109 -6.93 14.97 -0.50
C ASP A 109 -5.65 14.09 -0.56
N LEU A 110 -5.81 12.76 -0.68
CA LEU A 110 -4.72 11.77 -0.75
C LEU A 110 -4.78 10.90 -2.03
N PRO A 111 -4.40 11.44 -3.20
CA PRO A 111 -4.47 10.68 -4.45
C PRO A 111 -3.52 9.46 -4.46
N PRO A 112 -3.90 8.34 -5.12
CA PRO A 112 -5.11 8.16 -5.93
C PRO A 112 -6.36 7.82 -5.11
N GLU A 113 -7.48 8.44 -5.46
CA GLU A 113 -8.79 8.11 -4.89
C GLU A 113 -9.26 6.72 -5.32
N GLN A 114 -9.90 5.98 -4.40
CA GLN A 114 -10.46 4.68 -4.72
C GLN A 114 -11.85 4.81 -5.34
N TYR A 115 -12.03 4.14 -6.48
CA TYR A 115 -13.28 4.16 -7.24
C TYR A 115 -14.17 2.99 -6.83
N GLY A 116 -15.40 3.32 -6.44
CA GLY A 116 -16.51 2.38 -6.36
C GLY A 116 -16.98 1.96 -7.76
N TYR A 117 -18.23 1.54 -7.87
CA TYR A 117 -18.79 1.11 -9.14
C TYR A 117 -19.02 2.27 -10.11
N SER A 118 -19.45 3.44 -9.61
CA SER A 118 -19.85 4.58 -10.45
C SER A 118 -18.95 5.82 -10.29
N GLY A 119 -18.15 5.91 -9.23
CA GLY A 119 -17.33 7.09 -8.93
C GLY A 119 -16.43 6.92 -7.70
N PRO A 120 -15.63 7.94 -7.36
CA PRO A 120 -14.81 7.92 -6.15
C PRO A 120 -15.71 7.94 -4.90
N ILE A 121 -15.19 7.37 -3.82
CA ILE A 121 -15.82 7.39 -2.49
C ILE A 121 -14.94 8.20 -1.55
N GLU A 122 -15.46 9.32 -1.08
CA GLU A 122 -14.79 10.24 -0.17
C GLU A 122 -15.15 9.90 1.28
N ALA A 123 -14.14 9.76 2.14
CA ALA A 123 -14.33 9.48 3.56
C ALA A 123 -13.38 10.33 4.42
N LEU A 124 -13.93 10.90 5.49
CA LEU A 124 -13.23 11.52 6.60
C LEU A 124 -12.83 10.44 7.59
N ILE A 125 -11.58 10.45 8.01
CA ILE A 125 -11.00 9.40 8.85
C ILE A 125 -10.31 10.07 10.03
N GLY A 126 -10.62 9.61 11.24
CA GLY A 126 -9.85 9.89 12.46
C GLY A 126 -8.94 8.70 12.78
N MET A 127 -7.69 8.98 13.12
CA MET A 127 -6.68 7.98 13.42
C MET A 127 -5.81 8.44 14.58
N ARG A 128 -5.59 7.55 15.56
CA ARG A 128 -4.65 7.77 16.67
C ARG A 128 -3.21 7.74 16.18
N THR A 129 -2.30 8.27 16.99
CA THR A 129 -0.84 8.20 16.73
C THR A 129 -0.34 6.76 16.62
N ASP A 130 -0.94 5.81 17.34
CA ASP A 130 -0.62 4.38 17.26
C ASP A 130 -1.11 3.68 15.98
N GLY A 131 -1.76 4.39 15.04
CA GLY A 131 -2.31 3.80 13.82
C GLY A 131 -3.68 3.13 13.99
N THR A 132 -4.35 3.29 15.13
CA THR A 132 -5.72 2.80 15.32
C THR A 132 -6.73 3.82 14.80
N LEU A 133 -7.71 3.37 14.00
CA LEU A 133 -8.80 4.21 13.52
C LEU A 133 -9.80 4.49 14.66
N THR A 134 -10.09 5.76 14.91
CA THR A 134 -11.10 6.16 15.91
C THR A 134 -12.49 6.23 15.30
N GLY A 135 -12.58 6.67 14.03
CA GLY A 135 -13.85 6.76 13.32
C GLY A 135 -13.69 7.04 11.84
N VAL A 136 -14.68 6.59 11.07
CA VAL A 136 -14.77 6.81 9.62
C VAL A 136 -16.15 7.37 9.28
N ARG A 137 -16.19 8.40 8.43
CA ARG A 137 -17.43 9.01 7.92
C ARG A 137 -17.32 9.28 6.42
N VAL A 138 -18.17 8.64 5.62
CA VAL A 138 -18.29 8.90 4.19
C VAL A 138 -18.88 10.30 3.99
N THR A 139 -18.14 11.21 3.37
CA THR A 139 -18.51 12.62 3.21
C THR A 139 -19.18 12.89 1.88
N ASP A 140 -18.73 12.23 0.82
CA ASP A 140 -19.31 12.32 -0.52
C ASP A 140 -19.11 11.03 -1.31
N TYR A 141 -20.15 10.58 -2.00
CA TYR A 141 -20.04 9.50 -2.99
C TYR A 141 -21.28 9.46 -3.88
N PHE A 142 -21.11 8.91 -5.07
CA PHE A 142 -22.21 8.70 -6.01
C PHE A 142 -22.17 7.29 -6.59
N GLU A 143 -23.27 6.57 -6.46
CA GLU A 143 -23.42 5.20 -6.95
C GLU A 143 -24.75 4.97 -7.65
N SER A 144 -24.73 4.24 -8.77
CA SER A 144 -25.93 3.90 -9.53
C SER A 144 -26.97 3.14 -8.71
N TYR A 145 -26.51 2.31 -7.76
CA TYR A 145 -27.37 1.56 -6.84
C TYR A 145 -28.07 2.42 -5.77
N MET A 146 -27.72 3.70 -5.61
CA MET A 146 -28.41 4.58 -4.63
C MET A 146 -29.89 4.75 -4.94
N GLN A 147 -30.30 4.63 -6.22
CA GLN A 147 -31.71 4.73 -6.61
C GLN A 147 -32.57 3.60 -6.02
N SER A 148 -32.00 2.42 -5.83
CA SER A 148 -32.71 1.24 -5.32
C SER A 148 -32.37 0.90 -3.86
N MET A 149 -31.17 1.26 -3.40
CA MET A 149 -30.66 0.89 -2.08
C MET A 149 -30.53 2.09 -1.11
N GLY A 150 -30.72 3.32 -1.58
CA GLY A 150 -30.53 4.53 -0.78
C GLY A 150 -29.06 4.82 -0.47
N ASP A 151 -28.82 5.52 0.65
CA ASP A 151 -27.48 5.86 1.14
C ASP A 151 -26.87 4.69 1.94
N PHE A 152 -26.53 3.62 1.19
CA PHE A 152 -26.12 2.35 1.78
C PHE A 152 -24.75 2.42 2.49
N LEU A 153 -23.84 3.33 2.10
CA LEU A 153 -22.54 3.47 2.79
C LEU A 153 -22.62 4.33 4.05
N ARG A 154 -23.68 5.13 4.24
CA ARG A 154 -23.94 5.86 5.48
C ARG A 154 -25.03 5.25 6.35
N THR A 155 -25.36 3.98 6.11
CA THR A 155 -26.31 3.27 6.96
C THR A 155 -25.71 3.08 8.37
N PRO A 156 -26.48 3.29 9.45
CA PRO A 156 -25.99 3.12 10.82
C PRO A 156 -25.40 1.73 11.05
N GLY A 157 -24.25 1.67 11.70
CA GLY A 157 -23.54 0.43 12.04
C GLY A 157 -22.57 -0.05 10.96
N PHE A 158 -22.62 0.49 9.74
CA PHE A 158 -21.69 0.08 8.68
C PHE A 158 -20.34 0.80 8.79
N GLN A 159 -20.34 2.12 8.97
CA GLN A 159 -19.10 2.90 9.06
C GLN A 159 -18.39 2.69 10.41
N GLU A 160 -19.16 2.37 11.45
CA GLU A 160 -18.68 2.07 12.80
C GLU A 160 -17.80 0.80 12.84
N GLN A 161 -17.89 -0.06 11.82
CA GLN A 161 -17.04 -1.26 11.73
C GLN A 161 -15.55 -0.93 11.60
N PHE A 162 -15.21 0.27 11.12
CA PHE A 162 -13.82 0.71 11.01
C PHE A 162 -13.22 1.19 12.34
N SER A 163 -14.05 1.53 13.34
CA SER A 163 -13.58 2.02 14.63
C SER A 163 -12.81 0.93 15.40
N GLU A 164 -11.75 1.35 16.09
CA GLU A 164 -10.79 0.51 16.84
C GLU A 164 -10.02 -0.51 16.00
N LYS A 165 -10.12 -0.47 14.66
CA LYS A 165 -9.27 -1.30 13.79
C LYS A 165 -7.91 -0.65 13.58
N HIS A 166 -6.87 -1.46 13.46
CA HIS A 166 -5.52 -0.97 13.22
C HIS A 166 -5.27 -0.82 11.71
N ILE A 167 -4.51 0.19 11.29
CA ILE A 167 -4.16 0.38 9.87
C ILE A 167 -3.32 -0.76 9.29
N GLY A 168 -2.70 -1.56 10.16
CA GLY A 168 -2.02 -2.79 9.79
C GLY A 168 -2.98 -3.85 9.22
N ASP A 169 -4.25 -3.83 9.61
CA ASP A 169 -5.22 -4.83 9.17
C ASP A 169 -5.53 -4.66 7.66
N PRO A 170 -5.89 -5.74 6.96
CA PRO A 170 -6.07 -5.69 5.52
C PRO A 170 -7.44 -5.13 5.09
N PHE A 171 -8.40 -5.02 6.02
CA PHE A 171 -9.78 -4.54 5.80
C PHE A 171 -10.51 -5.29 4.67
N GLN A 172 -10.40 -6.62 4.69
CA GLN A 172 -11.00 -7.47 3.69
C GLN A 172 -12.50 -7.62 3.89
N LEU A 173 -13.21 -7.58 2.77
CA LEU A 173 -14.64 -7.87 2.73
C LEU A 173 -14.91 -9.31 3.17
N TRP A 174 -15.91 -9.49 4.05
CA TRP A 174 -16.37 -10.77 4.62
C TRP A 174 -15.41 -11.44 5.61
N ASN A 175 -14.22 -10.90 5.81
CA ASN A 175 -13.30 -11.32 6.85
C ASN A 175 -13.23 -10.25 7.95
N ASP A 176 -12.89 -9.02 7.57
CA ASP A 176 -12.69 -7.92 8.52
C ASP A 176 -13.83 -6.88 8.50
N ILE A 177 -14.49 -6.73 7.35
CA ILE A 177 -15.56 -5.75 7.09
C ILE A 177 -16.77 -6.48 6.52
N ASP A 178 -17.95 -6.25 7.10
CA ASP A 178 -19.18 -6.82 6.58
C ASP A 178 -19.52 -6.24 5.22
N GLY A 179 -19.92 -7.09 4.29
CA GLY A 179 -20.36 -6.64 2.98
C GLY A 179 -21.84 -6.30 2.94
N ILE A 180 -22.17 -5.38 2.03
CA ILE A 180 -23.56 -5.09 1.66
C ILE A 180 -23.86 -5.86 0.37
N SER A 181 -24.95 -6.62 0.39
CA SER A 181 -25.39 -7.42 -0.74
C SER A 181 -25.49 -6.58 -2.02
N ARG A 182 -24.96 -7.10 -3.14
CA ARG A 182 -24.96 -6.51 -4.49
C ARG A 182 -24.05 -5.29 -4.70
N VAL A 183 -23.42 -4.71 -3.67
CA VAL A 183 -22.55 -3.52 -3.79
C VAL A 183 -21.13 -3.78 -3.30
N SER A 184 -20.64 -5.02 -3.46
CA SER A 184 -19.31 -5.43 -3.00
C SER A 184 -18.15 -4.62 -3.59
N ILE A 185 -18.29 -4.07 -4.80
CA ILE A 185 -17.27 -3.22 -5.43
C ILE A 185 -17.11 -1.91 -4.65
N SER A 186 -18.22 -1.24 -4.32
CA SER A 186 -18.22 0.01 -3.56
C SER A 186 -17.69 -0.21 -2.14
N VAL A 187 -18.08 -1.30 -1.47
CA VAL A 187 -17.56 -1.62 -0.13
C VAL A 187 -16.05 -1.85 -0.17
N ARG A 188 -15.54 -2.67 -1.12
CA ARG A 188 -14.09 -2.87 -1.28
C ARG A 188 -13.35 -1.59 -1.62
N ALA A 189 -13.96 -0.68 -2.37
CA ALA A 189 -13.36 0.60 -2.70
C ALA A 189 -13.24 1.51 -1.46
N LEU A 190 -14.29 1.60 -0.64
CA LEU A 190 -14.25 2.32 0.63
C LEU A 190 -13.20 1.72 1.57
N SER A 191 -13.22 0.40 1.81
CA SER A 191 -12.28 -0.26 2.73
C SER A 191 -10.82 -0.05 2.32
N ARG A 192 -10.50 -0.19 1.02
CA ARG A 192 -9.16 0.11 0.50
C ARG A 192 -8.83 1.60 0.62
N GLY A 193 -9.78 2.49 0.34
CA GLY A 193 -9.58 3.94 0.41
C GLY A 193 -9.22 4.38 1.82
N VAL A 194 -9.93 3.87 2.82
CA VAL A 194 -9.64 4.11 4.24
C VAL A 194 -8.25 3.62 4.61
N ARG A 195 -7.95 2.35 4.32
CA ARG A 195 -6.66 1.73 4.63
C ARG A 195 -5.48 2.45 3.98
N ASP A 196 -5.56 2.67 2.66
CA ASP A 196 -4.45 3.19 1.88
C ASP A 196 -4.19 4.67 2.22
N ALA A 197 -5.24 5.46 2.47
CA ALA A 197 -5.10 6.85 2.93
C ALA A 197 -4.49 6.91 4.34
N ALA A 198 -4.96 6.09 5.27
CA ALA A 198 -4.46 6.07 6.64
C ALA A 198 -2.98 5.67 6.71
N ARG A 199 -2.56 4.66 5.94
CA ARG A 199 -1.15 4.26 5.83
C ARG A 199 -0.28 5.35 5.22
N ARG A 200 -0.79 6.13 4.26
CA ARG A 200 -0.06 7.28 3.69
C ARG A 200 0.18 8.37 4.73
N VAL A 201 -0.83 8.68 5.54
CA VAL A 201 -0.70 9.64 6.65
C VAL A 201 0.29 9.11 7.69
N ALA A 202 0.17 7.85 8.11
CA ALA A 202 1.08 7.25 9.07
C ALA A 202 2.55 7.31 8.60
N ASN A 203 2.80 7.04 7.31
CA ASN A 203 4.12 7.14 6.71
C ASN A 203 4.64 8.58 6.65
N ALA A 204 3.80 9.53 6.24
CA ALA A 204 4.21 10.92 6.03
C ALA A 204 4.49 11.66 7.35
N HIS A 205 3.79 11.28 8.42
CA HIS A 205 3.93 11.90 9.74
C HIS A 205 4.74 11.06 10.73
N ALA A 206 5.34 9.95 10.27
CA ALA A 206 6.18 9.05 11.08
C ALA A 206 5.49 8.61 12.41
N LEU A 207 4.19 8.32 12.32
CA LEU A 207 3.34 8.07 13.51
C LEU A 207 3.60 6.73 14.18
N ILE A 208 4.12 5.79 13.41
CA ILE A 208 4.65 4.53 13.89
C ILE A 208 6.15 4.69 13.75
N ASP A 209 6.90 4.49 14.83
CA ASP A 209 8.36 4.54 14.82
C ASP A 209 8.88 3.85 13.56
N GLY A 210 9.32 4.66 12.61
CA GLY A 210 9.70 4.18 11.28
C GLY A 210 10.90 3.23 11.34
N PRO A 211 11.27 2.60 10.21
CA PRO A 211 12.28 1.53 10.10
C PRO A 211 13.68 1.84 10.66
N SER A 212 13.94 3.07 11.08
CA SER A 212 15.24 3.49 11.62
C SER A 212 15.42 3.17 13.10
N ALA A 213 14.36 2.99 13.89
CA ALA A 213 14.51 2.75 15.34
C ALA A 213 14.59 1.25 15.71
N THR A 214 14.00 0.36 14.93
CA THR A 214 13.92 -1.09 15.22
C THR A 214 14.88 -1.96 14.41
N ALA A 215 15.77 -1.36 13.60
CA ALA A 215 16.76 -2.11 12.81
C ALA A 215 17.77 -2.92 13.65
N THR A 216 17.85 -2.66 14.96
CA THR A 216 18.80 -3.28 15.89
C THR A 216 18.16 -4.34 16.79
N GLU A 217 16.83 -4.36 16.92
CA GLU A 217 16.16 -5.27 17.85
C GLU A 217 15.73 -6.57 17.14
N VAL A 218 15.97 -7.71 17.80
CA VAL A 218 15.51 -9.01 17.31
C VAL A 218 14.01 -9.10 17.59
N VAL A 219 13.23 -8.73 16.59
CA VAL A 219 11.77 -8.74 16.63
C VAL A 219 11.24 -10.05 16.05
N ASP A 220 10.33 -10.74 16.74
CA ASP A 220 9.59 -11.86 16.15
C ASP A 220 8.58 -11.31 15.14
N PRO A 221 8.71 -11.61 13.83
CA PRO A 221 7.75 -11.16 12.82
C PRO A 221 6.34 -11.77 12.99
N VAL A 222 6.20 -12.89 13.71
CA VAL A 222 4.91 -13.55 13.87
C VAL A 222 4.01 -12.72 14.79
N GLY A 223 2.83 -12.37 14.29
CA GLY A 223 1.86 -11.50 14.96
C GLY A 223 1.81 -10.09 14.39
N MET A 224 2.80 -9.70 13.56
CA MET A 224 2.85 -8.39 12.91
C MET A 224 2.06 -8.37 11.59
N SER A 225 1.38 -7.26 11.33
CA SER A 225 0.75 -7.08 10.02
C SER A 225 1.80 -6.93 8.90
N TRP A 226 1.41 -7.18 7.65
CA TRP A 226 2.29 -6.93 6.50
C TRP A 226 2.78 -5.48 6.42
N PHE A 227 1.96 -4.53 6.87
CA PHE A 227 2.35 -3.14 6.96
C PHE A 227 3.40 -2.91 8.04
N ASP A 228 3.24 -3.48 9.24
CA ASP A 228 4.20 -3.36 10.34
C ASP A 228 5.53 -4.04 10.00
N LEU A 229 5.49 -5.15 9.27
CA LEU A 229 6.69 -5.79 8.75
C LEU A 229 7.43 -4.91 7.74
N ARG A 230 6.72 -4.10 6.95
CA ARG A 230 7.34 -3.09 6.08
C ARG A 230 7.93 -1.95 6.89
N GLN A 231 7.23 -1.49 7.92
CA GLN A 231 7.74 -0.43 8.80
C GLN A 231 8.97 -0.89 9.59
N SER A 232 9.04 -2.13 10.04
CA SER A 232 10.23 -2.68 10.72
C SER A 232 11.37 -3.05 9.77
N GLY A 233 11.19 -2.91 8.46
CA GLY A 233 12.15 -3.29 7.42
C GLY A 233 12.39 -4.80 7.27
N ILE A 234 11.55 -5.64 7.89
CA ILE A 234 11.57 -7.10 7.71
C ILE A 234 11.07 -7.43 6.30
N VAL A 235 10.07 -6.69 5.83
CA VAL A 235 9.65 -6.67 4.43
C VAL A 235 10.23 -5.41 3.80
N GLN A 236 11.05 -5.57 2.77
CA GLN A 236 11.56 -4.44 2.00
C GLN A 236 10.60 -4.13 0.86
N ARG A 237 10.38 -2.85 0.55
CA ARG A 237 9.54 -2.44 -0.59
C ARG A 237 10.21 -1.34 -1.39
N PHE A 238 10.15 -1.46 -2.72
CA PHE A 238 10.49 -0.39 -3.63
C PHE A 238 9.40 -0.24 -4.70
N GLU A 239 9.37 0.90 -5.38
CA GLU A 239 8.41 1.18 -6.45
C GLU A 239 9.10 1.22 -7.81
N VAL A 240 8.45 0.60 -8.80
CA VAL A 240 8.74 0.75 -10.23
C VAL A 240 7.66 1.65 -10.80
N THR A 241 8.04 2.79 -11.36
CA THR A 241 7.12 3.82 -11.84
C THR A 241 7.29 4.05 -13.34
N GLU A 242 6.17 4.15 -14.05
CA GLU A 242 6.15 4.66 -15.42
C GLU A 242 5.50 6.05 -15.40
N PRO A 243 6.24 7.13 -15.72
CA PRO A 243 5.74 8.49 -15.60
C PRO A 243 4.43 8.73 -16.35
N GLY A 244 3.41 9.21 -15.63
CA GLY A 244 2.07 9.49 -16.18
C GLY A 244 1.21 8.24 -16.43
N GLU A 245 1.72 7.06 -16.11
CA GLU A 245 1.16 5.80 -16.56
C GLU A 245 0.83 4.82 -15.42
N GLY A 246 1.51 4.94 -14.28
CA GLY A 246 1.20 4.22 -13.04
C GLY A 246 2.45 3.66 -12.36
N SER A 247 2.25 2.84 -11.33
CA SER A 247 3.34 2.20 -10.59
C SER A 247 3.01 0.76 -10.22
N ALA A 248 4.06 -0.02 -9.98
CA ALA A 248 4.02 -1.31 -9.30
C ALA A 248 4.92 -1.24 -8.08
N GLY A 249 4.36 -1.47 -6.89
CA GLY A 249 5.14 -1.66 -5.68
C GLY A 249 5.54 -3.12 -5.58
N ILE A 250 6.82 -3.36 -5.27
CA ILE A 250 7.38 -4.70 -5.11
C ILE A 250 7.87 -4.83 -3.68
N GLY A 251 7.17 -5.67 -2.90
CA GLY A 251 7.57 -6.09 -1.57
C GLY A 251 8.36 -7.39 -1.62
N LEU A 252 9.43 -7.50 -0.83
CA LEU A 252 10.30 -8.66 -0.70
C LEU A 252 10.37 -9.09 0.77
N ALA A 253 10.18 -10.38 1.04
CA ALA A 253 10.21 -10.95 2.38
C ALA A 253 10.86 -12.34 2.41
N PHE A 254 11.94 -12.49 3.16
CA PHE A 254 12.69 -13.75 3.26
C PHE A 254 11.91 -14.77 4.10
N VAL A 255 11.74 -15.97 3.56
CA VAL A 255 11.02 -17.06 4.21
C VAL A 255 12.05 -17.99 4.87
N GLU A 256 12.42 -17.66 6.10
CA GLU A 256 13.51 -18.33 6.84
C GLU A 256 13.13 -19.73 7.32
N ASN A 257 11.84 -19.99 7.53
CA ASN A 257 11.35 -21.28 8.03
C ASN A 257 9.88 -21.50 7.68
N ASP A 258 9.40 -22.73 7.90
CA ASP A 258 8.01 -23.13 7.63
C ASP A 258 6.99 -22.31 8.42
N ARG A 259 7.32 -21.90 9.66
CA ARG A 259 6.43 -21.07 10.48
C ARG A 259 6.16 -19.73 9.80
N LEU A 260 7.21 -19.07 9.31
CA LEU A 260 7.11 -17.81 8.58
C LEU A 260 6.46 -17.98 7.21
N GLY A 261 6.77 -19.08 6.50
CA GLY A 261 6.16 -19.39 5.21
C GLY A 261 4.64 -19.51 5.32
N ASN A 262 4.17 -20.29 6.31
CA ASN A 262 2.75 -20.42 6.61
C ASN A 262 2.13 -19.11 7.09
N TYR A 263 2.85 -18.32 7.89
CA TYR A 263 2.36 -17.02 8.35
C TYR A 263 2.13 -16.03 7.21
N PHE A 264 3.11 -15.91 6.30
CA PHE A 264 3.03 -14.98 5.18
C PHE A 264 2.02 -15.40 4.12
N LEU A 265 2.06 -16.67 3.69
CA LEU A 265 1.29 -17.15 2.53
C LEU A 265 0.01 -17.91 2.91
N GLY A 266 -0.11 -18.38 4.15
CA GLY A 266 -1.10 -19.38 4.54
C GLY A 266 -0.70 -20.79 4.11
N GLU A 267 -1.26 -21.80 4.80
CA GLU A 267 -0.87 -23.21 4.64
C GLU A 267 -0.95 -23.72 3.21
N GLN A 268 -2.05 -23.44 2.51
CA GLN A 268 -2.28 -23.98 1.16
C GLN A 268 -1.31 -23.40 0.12
N LEU A 269 -1.09 -22.08 0.15
CA LEU A 269 -0.18 -21.42 -0.78
C LEU A 269 1.27 -21.74 -0.45
N TYR A 270 1.62 -21.83 0.83
CA TYR A 270 2.97 -22.23 1.23
C TYR A 270 3.30 -23.67 0.83
N ALA A 271 2.39 -24.62 1.06
CA ALA A 271 2.57 -25.99 0.58
C ALA A 271 2.67 -26.09 -0.95
N ARG A 272 2.02 -25.19 -1.69
CA ARG A 272 2.18 -25.09 -3.16
C ARG A 272 3.52 -24.47 -3.55
N ALA A 273 4.01 -23.49 -2.78
CA ALA A 273 5.31 -22.87 -2.97
C ALA A 273 6.43 -23.91 -2.79
N GLN A 274 6.41 -24.66 -1.69
CA GLN A 274 7.37 -25.75 -1.41
C GLN A 274 7.39 -26.79 -2.55
N ARG A 275 6.23 -27.33 -2.94
CA ARG A 275 6.14 -28.25 -4.10
C ARG A 275 6.64 -27.66 -5.42
N SER A 276 6.59 -26.33 -5.57
CA SER A 276 7.09 -25.66 -6.77
C SER A 276 8.61 -25.48 -6.73
N ALA A 277 9.19 -25.32 -5.55
CA ALA A 277 10.63 -25.32 -5.29
C ALA A 277 11.23 -26.72 -5.47
N GLU A 278 10.63 -27.75 -4.87
CA GLU A 278 11.08 -29.15 -4.98
C GLU A 278 11.16 -29.62 -6.43
N ARG A 279 10.14 -29.31 -7.25
CA ARG A 279 10.12 -29.65 -8.68
C ARG A 279 11.25 -29.01 -9.50
N ARG A 280 11.93 -28.00 -8.95
CA ARG A 280 13.04 -27.28 -9.59
C ARG A 280 14.41 -27.66 -9.02
N GLY A 281 14.47 -28.70 -8.19
CA GLY A 281 15.71 -29.16 -7.54
C GLY A 281 15.86 -28.70 -6.10
N GLY A 282 14.80 -28.12 -5.51
CA GLY A 282 14.84 -27.52 -4.18
C GLY A 282 15.35 -26.07 -4.22
N ALA A 283 15.30 -25.42 -3.06
CA ALA A 283 15.91 -24.13 -2.83
C ALA A 283 16.34 -24.07 -1.36
N ASP A 284 17.57 -23.67 -1.11
CA ASP A 284 18.06 -23.43 0.25
C ASP A 284 17.45 -22.16 0.83
N ASN A 285 17.21 -21.19 -0.04
CA ASN A 285 16.71 -19.87 0.32
C ASN A 285 15.44 -19.55 -0.49
N LEU A 286 14.34 -19.25 0.20
CA LEU A 286 13.07 -18.88 -0.42
C LEU A 286 12.73 -17.42 -0.09
N MET A 287 12.48 -16.63 -1.11
CA MET A 287 12.08 -15.23 -0.98
C MET A 287 10.65 -15.06 -1.48
N LEU A 288 9.76 -14.51 -0.68
CA LEU A 288 8.42 -14.08 -1.11
C LEU A 288 8.55 -12.73 -1.80
N TYR A 289 7.91 -12.59 -2.96
CA TYR A 289 7.63 -11.28 -3.54
C TYR A 289 6.11 -11.02 -3.60
N ALA A 290 5.75 -9.78 -3.32
CA ALA A 290 4.36 -9.32 -3.28
C ALA A 290 4.24 -8.04 -4.11
N ILE A 291 3.26 -7.98 -5.00
CA ILE A 291 3.11 -6.91 -5.99
C ILE A 291 1.76 -6.23 -5.79
N ASP A 292 1.81 -4.90 -5.65
CA ASP A 292 0.66 -4.01 -5.60
C ASP A 292 0.81 -2.84 -6.57
N GLY A 293 -0.19 -1.96 -6.62
CA GLY A 293 -0.16 -0.76 -7.45
C GLY A 293 -1.08 -0.81 -8.67
N SER A 294 -1.13 0.32 -9.39
CA SER A 294 -2.06 0.54 -10.51
C SER A 294 -1.61 -0.13 -11.81
N ARG A 295 -0.34 -0.52 -11.92
CA ARG A 295 0.25 -1.02 -13.17
C ARG A 295 1.14 -2.24 -12.93
N LEU A 296 0.55 -3.34 -12.48
CA LEU A 296 1.23 -4.60 -12.18
C LEU A 296 2.10 -5.16 -13.32
N ARG A 297 1.80 -4.81 -14.58
CA ARG A 297 2.60 -5.20 -15.76
C ARG A 297 4.03 -4.65 -15.78
N LEU A 298 4.35 -3.70 -14.91
CA LEU A 298 5.73 -3.23 -14.73
C LEU A 298 6.62 -4.28 -14.08
N PHE A 299 6.04 -5.26 -13.39
CA PHE A 299 6.79 -6.43 -12.92
C PHE A 299 7.10 -7.40 -14.07
N ARG A 300 8.39 -7.68 -14.24
CA ARG A 300 9.00 -8.70 -15.09
C ARG A 300 9.69 -9.78 -14.25
N GLN A 301 9.65 -11.03 -14.72
CA GLN A 301 10.33 -12.15 -14.06
C GLN A 301 11.85 -12.16 -14.31
N GLN A 302 12.33 -11.43 -15.31
CA GLN A 302 13.75 -11.28 -15.66
C GLN A 302 14.38 -10.10 -14.90
N GLY A 303 15.72 -10.05 -14.87
CA GLY A 303 16.46 -8.89 -14.37
C GLY A 303 16.82 -8.93 -12.88
N TRP A 304 16.52 -10.03 -12.19
CA TRP A 304 16.78 -10.18 -10.77
C TRP A 304 18.19 -10.71 -10.50
N SER A 305 18.90 -10.05 -9.60
CA SER A 305 20.17 -10.54 -9.05
C SER A 305 20.35 -10.10 -7.60
N ILE A 306 21.26 -10.74 -6.89
CA ILE A 306 21.65 -10.38 -5.54
C ILE A 306 23.14 -10.04 -5.55
N GLU A 307 23.50 -8.90 -4.95
CA GLU A 307 24.88 -8.52 -4.69
C GLU A 307 25.22 -8.74 -3.21
N GLN A 308 26.30 -9.47 -2.92
CA GLN A 308 26.83 -9.65 -1.57
C GLN A 308 28.36 -9.73 -1.62
N ASP A 309 29.04 -8.92 -0.80
CA ASP A 309 30.51 -8.87 -0.70
C ASP A 309 31.26 -8.67 -2.04
N GLY A 310 30.59 -8.07 -3.04
CA GLY A 310 31.13 -7.83 -4.39
C GLY A 310 30.83 -8.93 -5.40
N ASP A 311 30.25 -10.05 -4.97
CA ASP A 311 29.77 -11.12 -5.84
C ASP A 311 28.32 -10.85 -6.28
N THR A 312 28.00 -11.22 -7.51
CA THR A 312 26.64 -11.11 -8.07
C THR A 312 26.05 -12.50 -8.34
N ILE A 313 25.01 -12.85 -7.59
CA ILE A 313 24.24 -14.07 -7.75
C ILE A 313 23.05 -13.76 -8.67
N GLN A 314 23.06 -14.29 -9.88
CA GLN A 314 21.95 -14.11 -10.83
C GLN A 314 20.76 -15.01 -10.47
N ILE A 315 19.55 -14.43 -10.46
CA ILE A 315 18.32 -15.20 -10.26
C ILE A 315 17.69 -15.43 -11.64
N ASP A 316 17.80 -16.67 -12.13
CA ASP A 316 17.16 -17.05 -13.39
C ASP A 316 15.64 -16.85 -13.32
N SER A 317 15.04 -16.31 -14.38
CA SER A 317 13.59 -16.12 -14.48
C SER A 317 12.76 -17.38 -14.19
N ARG A 318 13.30 -18.59 -14.41
CA ARG A 318 12.67 -19.88 -14.09
C ARG A 318 12.50 -20.09 -12.57
N ASN A 319 13.31 -19.41 -11.78
CA ASN A 319 13.33 -19.41 -10.32
C ASN A 319 12.46 -18.28 -9.75
N VAL A 320 11.90 -17.39 -10.58
CA VAL A 320 10.92 -16.36 -10.19
C VAL A 320 9.51 -16.85 -10.53
N ILE A 321 8.83 -17.42 -9.54
CA ILE A 321 7.62 -18.23 -9.72
C ILE A 321 6.39 -17.47 -9.25
N SER A 322 5.50 -17.15 -10.19
CA SER A 322 4.19 -16.58 -9.85
C SER A 322 3.30 -17.61 -9.17
N MET A 323 2.72 -17.20 -8.03
CA MET A 323 1.77 -17.99 -7.26
C MET A 323 0.32 -17.54 -7.51
N GLY A 324 0.13 -16.42 -8.20
CA GLY A 324 -1.17 -15.85 -8.54
C GLY A 324 -1.66 -14.88 -7.47
N LEU A 325 -2.99 -14.84 -7.28
CA LEU A 325 -3.62 -14.00 -6.26
C LEU A 325 -3.36 -14.59 -4.87
N PRO A 326 -3.13 -13.77 -3.84
CA PRO A 326 -3.07 -14.27 -2.48
C PRO A 326 -4.46 -14.74 -2.03
N SER A 327 -4.49 -15.83 -1.27
CA SER A 327 -5.73 -16.46 -0.79
C SER A 327 -5.68 -16.84 0.69
N GLY A 328 -4.62 -16.44 1.40
CA GLY A 328 -4.37 -16.76 2.79
C GLY A 328 -3.10 -16.08 3.30
N GLY A 329 -2.83 -16.27 4.59
CA GLY A 329 -1.72 -15.61 5.29
C GLY A 329 -1.88 -14.09 5.38
N ILE A 330 -0.91 -13.43 5.99
CA ILE A 330 -0.94 -11.97 6.18
C ILE A 330 -0.75 -11.18 4.89
N VAL A 331 -0.27 -11.80 3.80
CA VAL A 331 -0.15 -11.13 2.49
C VAL A 331 -1.50 -11.04 1.77
N SER A 332 -2.52 -11.76 2.24
CA SER A 332 -3.88 -11.68 1.70
C SER A 332 -4.44 -10.27 1.87
N GLY A 333 -5.03 -9.72 0.82
CA GLY A 333 -5.57 -8.35 0.80
C GLY A 333 -4.50 -7.25 0.77
N GLU A 334 -3.24 -7.56 1.06
CA GLU A 334 -2.12 -6.63 1.05
C GLU A 334 -1.50 -6.49 -0.33
N ALA A 335 -1.43 -7.59 -1.08
CA ALA A 335 -0.90 -7.62 -2.43
C ALA A 335 -1.96 -8.03 -3.45
N THR A 336 -1.78 -7.63 -4.71
CA THR A 336 -2.64 -8.07 -5.81
C THR A 336 -2.10 -9.35 -6.44
N LEU A 337 -0.77 -9.48 -6.57
CA LEU A 337 -0.12 -10.69 -7.06
C LEU A 337 1.04 -11.06 -6.13
N ILE A 338 1.24 -12.36 -5.93
CA ILE A 338 2.36 -12.88 -5.12
C ILE A 338 3.12 -13.95 -5.88
N GLY A 339 4.35 -14.19 -5.45
CA GLY A 339 5.13 -15.33 -5.90
C GLY A 339 6.35 -15.58 -5.02
N ILE A 340 7.15 -16.54 -5.43
CA ILE A 340 8.38 -16.91 -4.73
C ILE A 340 9.57 -16.80 -5.66
N MET A 341 10.71 -16.41 -5.13
CA MET A 341 12.00 -16.52 -5.77
C MET A 341 12.82 -17.60 -5.06
N LEU A 342 13.37 -18.52 -5.85
CA LEU A 342 14.31 -19.51 -5.36
C LEU A 342 15.71 -18.91 -5.47
N VAL A 343 16.38 -18.78 -4.33
CA VAL A 343 17.71 -18.20 -4.22
C VAL A 343 18.71 -19.31 -3.92
N ASP A 344 19.89 -19.18 -4.52
CA ASP A 344 21.00 -20.12 -4.40
C ASP A 344 21.54 -20.20 -2.95
N SER A 345 22.16 -21.32 -2.57
CA SER A 345 22.84 -21.50 -1.28
C SER A 345 24.10 -20.65 -1.13
N LEU A 346 24.64 -20.13 -2.23
CA LEU A 346 25.80 -19.23 -2.19
C LEU A 346 25.53 -17.94 -1.40
N LEU A 347 24.27 -17.60 -1.14
CA LEU A 347 23.89 -16.46 -0.32
C LEU A 347 24.14 -16.74 1.17
N ASP A 348 24.99 -15.93 1.82
CA ASP A 348 25.15 -15.93 3.28
C ASP A 348 24.03 -15.09 3.92
N THR A 349 23.06 -15.78 4.51
CA THR A 349 21.90 -15.14 5.16
C THR A 349 22.25 -14.46 6.47
N ALA A 350 23.41 -14.73 7.09
CA ALA A 350 23.85 -14.05 8.31
C ALA A 350 24.42 -12.65 8.05
N ARG A 351 24.50 -12.21 6.79
CA ARG A 351 24.99 -10.89 6.38
C ARG A 351 23.94 -10.13 5.58
N PRO A 352 23.99 -8.79 5.55
CA PRO A 352 23.19 -8.00 4.61
C PRO A 352 23.55 -8.35 3.16
N PHE A 353 22.58 -8.21 2.27
CA PHE A 353 22.76 -8.37 0.82
C PHE A 353 21.83 -7.41 0.08
N ARG A 354 22.16 -7.08 -1.17
CA ARG A 354 21.38 -6.14 -1.97
C ARG A 354 20.64 -6.88 -3.08
N PHE A 355 19.33 -6.74 -3.13
CA PHE A 355 18.58 -7.10 -4.33
C PHE A 355 18.76 -6.04 -5.39
N VAL A 356 19.04 -6.49 -6.61
CA VAL A 356 19.13 -5.66 -7.81
C VAL A 356 18.10 -6.18 -8.81
N TYR A 357 17.33 -5.25 -9.35
CA TYR A 357 16.29 -5.49 -10.33
C TYR A 357 16.49 -4.57 -11.53
N ASP A 358 17.11 -5.11 -12.57
CA ASP A 358 17.39 -4.43 -13.82
C ASP A 358 16.25 -4.66 -14.82
N LEU A 359 15.54 -3.59 -15.14
CA LEU A 359 14.40 -3.61 -16.04
C LEU A 359 14.72 -3.04 -17.43
N ASP A 360 16.00 -2.88 -17.77
CA ASP A 360 16.48 -2.27 -19.02
C ASP A 360 15.93 -0.84 -19.21
N ASP A 361 14.78 -0.71 -19.87
CA ASP A 361 14.11 0.53 -20.23
C ASP A 361 13.51 1.29 -19.03
N LEU A 362 13.19 0.57 -17.95
CA LEU A 362 12.68 1.18 -16.71
C LEU A 362 13.78 1.45 -15.68
N GLY A 363 15.04 1.14 -16.01
CA GLY A 363 16.20 1.37 -15.16
C GLY A 363 16.45 0.27 -14.13
N ILE A 364 17.39 0.54 -13.22
CA ILE A 364 17.84 -0.39 -12.19
C ILE A 364 17.27 0.05 -10.84
N HIS A 365 16.55 -0.85 -10.20
CA HIS A 365 16.08 -0.71 -8.83
C HIS A 365 16.94 -1.57 -7.91
N SER A 366 17.30 -1.05 -6.74
CA SER A 366 18.00 -1.86 -5.75
C SER A 366 17.54 -1.57 -4.34
N VAL A 367 17.60 -2.58 -3.49
CA VAL A 367 17.21 -2.47 -2.08
C VAL A 367 18.16 -3.31 -1.22
N GLU A 368 18.66 -2.70 -0.14
CA GLU A 368 19.42 -3.43 0.88
C GLU A 368 18.45 -4.28 1.70
N TYR A 369 18.77 -5.55 1.87
CA TYR A 369 17.97 -6.50 2.61
C TYR A 369 18.79 -7.07 3.77
N ARG A 370 18.17 -7.14 4.95
CA ARG A 370 18.72 -7.78 6.14
C ARG A 370 17.75 -8.86 6.61
N SER A 371 18.18 -10.11 6.50
CA SER A 371 17.43 -11.25 7.03
C SER A 371 17.32 -11.18 8.56
N LEU A 372 16.44 -11.99 9.13
CA LEU A 372 16.34 -12.11 10.59
C LEU A 372 17.61 -12.72 11.20
N GLU A 373 18.27 -13.64 10.49
CA GLU A 373 19.58 -14.16 10.88
C GLU A 373 20.67 -13.09 10.89
N ALA A 374 20.71 -12.21 9.88
CA ALA A 374 21.64 -11.09 9.84
C ALA A 374 21.39 -10.08 10.96
N ARG A 375 20.11 -9.83 11.29
CA ARG A 375 19.74 -8.99 12.44
C ARG A 375 20.20 -9.60 13.77
N ARG A 376 19.96 -10.90 13.97
CA ARG A 376 20.43 -11.65 15.14
C ARG A 376 21.96 -11.59 15.26
N SER A 377 22.67 -11.86 14.17
CA SER A 377 24.13 -11.81 14.11
C SER A 377 24.68 -10.41 14.43
N ALA A 378 24.04 -9.35 13.93
CA ALA A 378 24.41 -7.97 14.23
C ALA A 378 24.16 -7.59 15.70
N ALA A 379 23.02 -8.02 16.27
CA ALA A 379 22.70 -7.79 17.68
C ALA A 379 23.69 -8.50 18.62
N GLU A 380 24.04 -9.76 18.32
CA GLU A 380 25.06 -10.51 19.07
C GLU A 380 26.44 -9.84 18.98
N ALA A 381 26.85 -9.39 17.80
CA ALA A 381 28.10 -8.68 17.61
C ALA A 381 28.13 -7.33 18.35
N ALA A 382 27.01 -6.60 18.37
CA ALA A 382 26.88 -5.35 19.11
C ALA A 382 26.98 -5.58 20.63
N ALA A 383 26.29 -6.61 21.16
CA ALA A 383 26.36 -6.98 22.56
C ALA A 383 27.77 -7.43 22.97
N ALA A 384 28.48 -8.16 22.10
CA ALA A 384 29.86 -8.55 22.33
C ALA A 384 30.80 -7.33 22.37
N ALA A 385 30.63 -6.38 21.45
CA ALA A 385 31.41 -5.14 21.42
C ALA A 385 31.13 -4.24 22.65
N GLU A 386 29.88 -4.18 23.11
CA GLU A 386 29.50 -3.48 24.34
C GLU A 386 30.14 -4.14 25.58
N ALA A 387 30.11 -5.47 25.66
CA ALA A 387 30.77 -6.21 26.73
C ALA A 387 32.29 -6.01 26.73
N GLU A 388 32.94 -6.00 25.56
CA GLU A 388 34.37 -5.69 25.43
C GLU A 388 34.67 -4.25 25.84
N ALA A 389 33.83 -3.28 25.43
CA ALA A 389 33.98 -1.88 25.83
C ALA A 389 33.80 -1.69 27.35
N LEU A 390 32.85 -2.39 27.98
CA LEU A 390 32.64 -2.36 29.43
C LEU A 390 33.84 -2.98 30.17
N ALA A 391 34.37 -4.10 29.68
CA ALA A 391 35.56 -4.76 30.25
C ALA A 391 36.82 -3.88 30.16
N LEU A 392 36.93 -3.03 29.13
CA LEU A 392 38.02 -2.05 28.99
C LEU A 392 37.81 -0.78 29.82
N ALA A 393 36.57 -0.51 30.27
CA ALA A 393 36.20 0.66 31.05
C ALA A 393 36.26 0.46 32.57
N GLU A 394 36.31 -0.79 33.07
CA GLU A 394 36.62 -1.05 34.47
C GLU A 394 38.08 -0.65 34.76
N PRO A 395 38.35 0.32 35.65
CA PRO A 395 39.70 0.62 36.04
C PRO A 395 40.29 -0.63 36.71
N GLN A 396 41.46 -1.07 36.25
CA GLN A 396 42.27 -2.07 36.94
C GLN A 396 42.62 -1.55 38.34
N GLU A 397 41.74 -1.77 39.31
CA GLU A 397 42.01 -1.50 40.70
C GLU A 397 43.00 -2.56 41.21
N LEU A 398 44.22 -2.08 41.48
CA LEU A 398 45.17 -2.57 42.49
C LEU A 398 45.84 -3.93 42.23
N VAL A 399 47.04 -3.85 41.66
CA VAL A 399 48.17 -4.66 42.16
C VAL A 399 49.39 -3.74 42.36
N GLU A 400 49.48 -3.13 43.55
CA GLU A 400 50.79 -2.75 44.09
C GLU A 400 51.28 -3.88 45.01
N PRO A 401 52.52 -4.38 44.84
CA PRO A 401 53.10 -5.34 45.77
C PRO A 401 53.91 -4.57 46.82
N ASP A 402 53.56 -4.70 48.09
CA ASP A 402 54.51 -4.92 49.19
C ASP A 402 53.80 -4.89 50.55
N VAL A 403 54.03 -5.93 51.36
CA VAL A 403 54.74 -5.87 52.65
C VAL A 403 54.57 -7.22 53.36
N GLU A 404 55.73 -7.77 53.72
CA GLU A 404 55.92 -8.94 54.58
C GLU A 404 55.07 -8.94 55.86
N SER A 405 54.58 -10.12 56.25
CA SER A 405 54.81 -10.59 57.62
C SER A 405 54.85 -12.12 57.70
N LYS A 406 55.95 -12.58 58.26
CA LYS A 406 56.33 -13.97 58.51
C LYS A 406 55.98 -14.32 59.97
N THR A 407 55.78 -15.62 60.23
CA THR A 407 55.94 -16.36 61.52
C THR A 407 54.86 -16.17 62.60
N LEU A 408 54.44 -17.16 63.41
CA LEU A 408 54.63 -18.63 63.52
C LEU A 408 53.81 -19.13 64.75
N ALA A 409 53.20 -20.32 64.67
CA ALA A 409 52.74 -21.22 65.76
C ALA A 409 51.57 -20.73 66.67
N ASP A 410 50.69 -21.55 67.27
CA ASP A 410 50.76 -22.94 67.72
C ASP A 410 49.32 -23.46 68.06
N ARG A 411 49.15 -24.80 68.09
CA ARG A 411 48.16 -25.63 68.84
C ARG A 411 46.73 -25.89 68.31
N THR A 412 46.61 -27.07 67.71
CA THR A 412 45.71 -28.20 68.10
C THR A 412 44.45 -27.92 68.93
N GLY A 413 43.31 -28.38 68.43
CA GLY A 413 42.08 -28.59 69.20
C GLY A 413 40.98 -29.27 68.38
N LEU A 414 40.75 -30.56 68.61
CA LEU A 414 39.65 -31.37 68.07
C LEU A 414 38.25 -30.77 68.37
N SER A 415 37.31 -30.87 67.43
CA SER A 415 35.99 -31.53 67.56
C SER A 415 35.05 -31.07 66.43
N GLU A 416 34.62 -32.00 65.58
CA GLU A 416 33.21 -32.41 65.42
C GLU A 416 32.29 -31.34 64.80
N ASP A 417 31.87 -31.53 63.55
CA ASP A 417 30.51 -32.02 63.25
C ASP A 417 30.30 -32.11 61.72
N ARG A 418 29.87 -33.28 61.25
CA ARG A 418 29.32 -33.50 59.92
C ARG A 418 28.10 -34.38 60.11
N PRO A 419 26.88 -33.92 59.80
CA PRO A 419 25.79 -34.84 59.67
C PRO A 419 25.81 -35.50 58.28
N LYS A 420 25.74 -36.82 58.36
CA LYS A 420 25.39 -37.79 57.34
C LYS A 420 23.98 -37.56 56.78
N ILE A 421 23.82 -37.92 55.51
CA ILE A 421 22.56 -38.38 54.90
C ILE A 421 21.98 -39.55 55.72
N PRO A 422 20.65 -39.68 55.80
CA PRO A 422 20.07 -40.98 55.51
C PRO A 422 18.89 -40.92 54.54
N SER A 423 18.95 -41.87 53.62
CA SER A 423 17.92 -42.37 52.71
C SER A 423 16.91 -43.29 53.41
N LYS A 424 15.78 -43.50 52.71
CA LYS A 424 14.72 -44.54 52.77
C LYS A 424 13.35 -43.97 53.17
N GLU A 425 12.22 -44.31 52.55
CA GLU A 425 11.78 -45.52 51.82
C GLU A 425 10.59 -45.07 50.92
N GLU A 426 10.56 -45.39 49.62
CA GLU A 426 9.99 -46.62 49.03
C GLU A 426 8.45 -46.54 48.84
N LEU A 427 7.98 -46.47 47.59
CA LEU A 427 6.99 -47.44 47.12
C LEU A 427 6.94 -47.51 45.59
N GLU A 428 6.74 -48.72 45.13
CA GLU A 428 7.00 -49.28 43.81
C GLU A 428 5.88 -49.00 42.78
N VAL A 429 6.25 -48.94 41.50
CA VAL A 429 5.39 -49.40 40.39
C VAL A 429 6.28 -50.05 39.32
N PRO A 430 6.21 -51.37 39.08
CA PRO A 430 6.71 -52.02 37.87
C PRO A 430 5.57 -52.15 36.83
N LEU A 431 5.82 -51.83 35.56
CA LEU A 431 6.24 -52.75 34.47
C LEU A 431 5.13 -53.75 34.07
N THR A 432 4.41 -53.47 32.98
CA THR A 432 4.60 -54.00 31.61
C THR A 432 4.07 -55.43 31.41
N GLU A 433 3.17 -55.64 30.44
CA GLU A 433 3.48 -56.23 29.13
C GLU A 433 2.21 -56.65 28.36
N GLU A 434 2.31 -56.41 27.04
CA GLU A 434 1.73 -57.04 25.86
C GLU A 434 0.53 -58.00 25.94
N GLY A 435 -0.36 -57.85 24.95
CA GLY A 435 -1.31 -58.87 24.55
C GLY A 435 -2.16 -58.44 23.36
N ALA A 436 -1.84 -58.97 22.19
CA ALA A 436 -2.45 -58.68 20.90
C ALA A 436 -3.85 -59.30 20.70
N SER A 437 -4.56 -58.71 19.71
CA SER A 437 -5.41 -59.37 18.69
C SER A 437 -6.87 -59.76 19.00
N ALA A 438 -7.75 -59.05 18.27
CA ALA A 438 -8.87 -59.52 17.43
C ALA A 438 -10.28 -59.81 18.00
N THR A 439 -11.21 -59.36 17.14
CA THR A 439 -12.58 -59.79 16.84
C THR A 439 -13.77 -59.20 17.62
N ASP A 440 -14.47 -58.30 16.90
CA ASP A 440 -15.89 -58.39 16.50
C ASP A 440 -16.95 -58.39 17.61
N GLN A 441 -17.72 -57.29 17.73
CA GLN A 441 -19.09 -57.22 17.20
C GLN A 441 -19.82 -55.94 17.64
N GLY A 442 -20.46 -55.32 16.65
CA GLY A 442 -21.78 -54.69 16.75
C GLY A 442 -21.87 -53.34 17.47
N PHE A 443 -22.25 -52.29 16.73
CA PHE A 443 -23.42 -51.49 17.10
C PHE A 443 -23.94 -50.70 15.88
N ASP A 444 -25.08 -51.19 15.41
CA ASP A 444 -26.27 -50.55 14.85
C ASP A 444 -26.20 -49.26 14.02
N SER A 445 -26.80 -49.42 12.84
CA SER A 445 -27.08 -48.46 11.78
C SER A 445 -28.27 -47.55 12.09
N VAL A 446 -28.21 -46.31 11.58
CA VAL A 446 -29.39 -45.47 11.35
C VAL A 446 -29.59 -45.35 9.84
N ASP A 447 -30.74 -45.81 9.37
CA ASP A 447 -31.20 -45.80 7.99
C ASP A 447 -31.38 -44.36 7.45
N VAL A 448 -30.82 -44.12 6.26
CA VAL A 448 -31.19 -43.00 5.39
C VAL A 448 -31.93 -43.59 4.20
N ALA A 449 -33.19 -43.21 4.06
CA ALA A 449 -34.07 -43.66 3.00
C ALA A 449 -33.73 -43.02 1.64
N ASP A 450 -33.85 -43.84 0.61
CA ASP A 450 -33.70 -43.57 -0.81
C ASP A 450 -34.50 -42.36 -1.32
N ALA A 451 -33.86 -41.57 -2.20
CA ALA A 451 -34.55 -40.77 -3.20
C ALA A 451 -33.72 -40.72 -4.50
N GLU A 452 -34.45 -40.90 -5.61
CA GLU A 452 -33.99 -41.38 -6.90
C GLU A 452 -33.02 -40.47 -7.68
N LEU A 453 -32.15 -41.12 -8.45
CA LEU A 453 -31.29 -40.54 -9.48
C LEU A 453 -32.12 -40.02 -10.66
N GLY A 454 -32.48 -38.73 -10.60
CA GLY A 454 -32.93 -37.95 -11.75
C GLY A 454 -31.74 -37.49 -12.59
N ALA A 455 -31.66 -37.97 -13.83
CA ALA A 455 -30.73 -37.48 -14.84
C ALA A 455 -31.08 -36.04 -15.23
N GLU A 456 -30.35 -35.05 -14.70
CA GLU A 456 -30.39 -33.69 -15.21
C GLU A 456 -29.31 -33.49 -16.27
N ALA A 457 -29.80 -33.09 -17.45
CA ALA A 457 -29.03 -32.79 -18.64
C ALA A 457 -28.00 -31.69 -18.38
N ILE A 458 -26.81 -31.90 -18.93
CA ILE A 458 -25.77 -30.88 -19.09
C ILE A 458 -26.37 -29.74 -19.90
N ALA A 459 -26.75 -28.64 -19.23
CA ALA A 459 -27.12 -27.41 -19.87
C ALA A 459 -25.87 -26.79 -20.51
N VAL A 460 -25.74 -26.99 -21.83
CA VAL A 460 -24.85 -26.22 -22.69
C VAL A 460 -25.28 -24.75 -22.57
N PRO A 461 -24.39 -23.81 -22.20
CA PRO A 461 -24.77 -22.41 -22.20
C PRO A 461 -25.09 -21.99 -23.64
N GLU A 462 -26.35 -21.63 -23.87
CA GLU A 462 -26.82 -21.01 -25.10
C GLU A 462 -26.19 -19.62 -25.18
N PHE A 463 -25.19 -19.49 -26.06
CA PHE A 463 -24.59 -18.21 -26.38
C PHE A 463 -25.63 -17.35 -27.10
N VAL A 464 -26.25 -16.44 -26.35
CA VAL A 464 -26.92 -15.29 -26.96
C VAL A 464 -25.82 -14.44 -27.60
N LEU A 465 -25.77 -14.43 -28.93
CA LEU A 465 -25.03 -13.47 -29.72
C LEU A 465 -25.62 -12.08 -29.40
N THR A 466 -25.04 -11.39 -28.42
CA THR A 466 -25.18 -9.94 -28.30
C THR A 466 -24.68 -9.34 -29.60
N GLU A 467 -25.56 -8.63 -30.29
CA GLU A 467 -25.26 -7.89 -31.52
C GLU A 467 -23.98 -7.06 -31.31
N ASP A 468 -23.01 -7.22 -32.22
CA ASP A 468 -21.77 -6.46 -32.24
C ASP A 468 -22.08 -4.96 -32.33
N GLU A 469 -22.08 -4.26 -31.19
CA GLU A 469 -22.05 -2.80 -31.18
C GLU A 469 -20.75 -2.34 -31.82
N SER A 470 -20.88 -1.78 -33.02
CA SER A 470 -19.75 -1.28 -33.81
C SER A 470 -18.91 -0.28 -33.00
N LEU A 471 -17.59 -0.30 -33.21
CA LEU A 471 -16.63 0.66 -32.61
C LEU A 471 -17.05 2.14 -32.79
N LEU A 472 -17.88 2.44 -33.79
CA LEU A 472 -18.47 3.76 -34.02
C LEU A 472 -19.48 4.17 -32.93
N GLN A 473 -20.31 3.26 -32.43
CA GLN A 473 -21.24 3.58 -31.34
C GLN A 473 -20.50 3.82 -30.02
N ARG A 474 -19.45 3.04 -29.75
CA ARG A 474 -18.59 3.21 -28.57
C ARG A 474 -17.81 4.53 -28.59
N THR A 475 -17.32 4.92 -29.77
CA THR A 475 -16.63 6.21 -29.93
C THR A 475 -17.60 7.38 -29.83
N LEU A 476 -18.81 7.29 -30.38
CA LEU A 476 -19.82 8.35 -30.31
C LEU A 476 -20.42 8.53 -28.90
N ALA A 477 -20.53 7.46 -28.10
CA ALA A 477 -21.00 7.52 -26.72
C ALA A 477 -19.98 8.19 -25.77
N GLY A 478 -18.68 8.06 -26.04
CA GLY A 478 -17.60 8.71 -25.27
C GLY A 478 -17.30 10.15 -25.70
N VAL A 479 -17.89 10.62 -26.80
CA VAL A 479 -17.66 11.97 -27.32
C VAL A 479 -18.55 12.97 -26.58
N SER A 480 -17.92 13.83 -25.76
CA SER A 480 -18.64 14.95 -25.19
C SER A 480 -18.88 16.01 -26.28
N TRP A 481 -20.09 16.02 -26.85
CA TRP A 481 -20.51 16.97 -27.88
C TRP A 481 -20.32 18.44 -27.48
N ARG A 482 -20.35 18.73 -26.17
CA ARG A 482 -20.00 20.04 -25.62
C ARG A 482 -18.55 20.47 -25.90
N ARG A 483 -17.58 19.56 -25.83
CA ARG A 483 -16.16 19.86 -26.12
C ARG A 483 -15.90 20.01 -27.62
N LEU A 484 -16.57 19.21 -28.45
CA LEU A 484 -16.50 19.37 -29.91
C LEU A 484 -17.14 20.68 -30.37
N ALA A 485 -18.28 21.06 -29.80
CA ALA A 485 -18.90 22.36 -30.08
C ALA A 485 -18.00 23.52 -29.64
N MET A 486 -17.33 23.42 -28.49
CA MET A 486 -16.34 24.40 -28.03
C MET A 486 -15.12 24.49 -28.96
N MET A 487 -14.56 23.36 -29.40
CA MET A 487 -13.43 23.37 -30.35
C MET A 487 -13.82 23.94 -31.71
N ALA A 488 -15.02 23.59 -32.23
CA ALA A 488 -15.54 24.16 -33.47
C ALA A 488 -15.78 25.67 -33.34
N LEU A 489 -16.30 26.13 -32.20
CA LEU A 489 -16.48 27.56 -31.91
C LEU A 489 -15.13 28.30 -31.87
N VAL A 490 -14.09 27.70 -31.29
CA VAL A 490 -12.73 28.26 -31.26
C VAL A 490 -12.10 28.32 -32.65
N LEU A 491 -12.32 27.32 -33.50
CA LEU A 491 -11.81 27.31 -34.88
C LEU A 491 -12.54 28.30 -35.79
N VAL A 492 -13.86 28.46 -35.63
CA VAL A 492 -14.67 29.41 -36.40
C VAL A 492 -14.43 30.86 -35.96
N LEU A 493 -14.13 31.11 -34.68
CA LEU A 493 -13.76 32.43 -34.17
C LEU A 493 -12.27 32.77 -34.37
N GLY A 494 -11.44 31.77 -34.68
CA GLY A 494 -10.02 31.90 -34.94
C GLY A 494 -9.61 32.05 -36.41
N SER A 495 -10.57 32.01 -37.34
CA SER A 495 -10.36 32.16 -38.80
C SER A 495 -10.65 33.58 -39.29
#